data_AF-A0A8C5IVX3-F1
#
_entry.id   AF-A0A8C5IVX3-F1
#
_cell.length_a   1.000
_cell.length_b   1.000
_cell.length_c   1.000
_cell.angle_alpha   90.00
_cell.angle_beta   90.00
_cell.angle_gamma   90.00
#
_symmetry.space_group_name_H-M   'P 1'
#
loop_
_entity.id
_entity.type
_entity.pdbx_description
1 polymer ?
#
loop_
_entity_poly.entity_id
_entity_poly.type
_entity_poly.pdbx_seq_one_letter_code
_entity_poly.pdbx_strand_id
1 'polypeptide(L)'
;QFDIECDKTAKDDNGPREKSQKAIQDEIRSVIRQITATVTFLPLLESACAFDLLIYTDKDLAVPAKWEESGPQFIANSEEVRLRSFTTTIHKVNTTVAYKKDSVP
;
A
#
# COMPACT_ATOMS: atom_id res chain seq x y z
N GLN A 1 3.91 0.56 -2.09
CA GLN A 1 3.63 0.05 -0.74
C GLN A 1 2.29 0.60 -0.24
N PHE A 2 1.47 -0.28 0.32
CA PHE A 2 0.32 0.07 1.13
C PHE A 2 0.67 -0.29 2.57
N ASP A 3 0.79 0.72 3.42
CA ASP A 3 1.06 0.56 4.84
C ASP A 3 -0.26 0.63 5.61
N ILE A 4 -0.56 -0.41 6.37
CA ILE A 4 -1.89 -0.64 6.97
C ILE A 4 -1.77 -0.53 8.48
N GLU A 5 -2.32 0.55 9.02
CA GLU A 5 -2.53 0.74 10.45
C GLU A 5 -3.91 0.18 10.82
N CYS A 6 -3.95 -0.82 11.70
CA CYS A 6 -5.19 -1.39 12.22
C CYS A 6 -5.42 -0.89 13.66
N ASP A 7 -6.61 -0.36 13.93
CA ASP A 7 -7.01 -0.07 15.29
C ASP A 7 -7.38 -1.37 16.03
N LYS A 8 -6.52 -1.74 16.98
CA LYS A 8 -6.65 -2.96 17.78
C LYS A 8 -7.88 -2.95 18.69
N THR A 9 -8.42 -1.78 19.02
CA THR A 9 -9.62 -1.61 19.85
C THR A 9 -10.92 -1.74 19.05
N ALA A 10 -10.86 -1.99 17.74
CA ALA A 10 -12.05 -2.14 16.90
C ALA A 10 -12.91 -3.36 17.27
N LYS A 11 -12.37 -4.31 18.04
CA LYS A 11 -13.11 -5.46 18.60
C LYS A 11 -13.69 -5.18 19.98
N ASP A 12 -13.34 -4.06 20.61
CA ASP A 12 -13.89 -3.68 21.90
C ASP A 12 -15.31 -3.13 21.68
N ASP A 13 -16.20 -3.35 22.65
CA ASP A 13 -17.65 -3.09 22.59
C ASP A 13 -18.01 -1.58 22.61
N ASN A 14 -17.17 -0.73 22.00
CA ASN A 14 -17.26 0.74 22.00
C ASN A 14 -18.28 1.29 20.97
N GLY A 15 -19.23 0.47 20.52
CA GLY A 15 -20.24 0.83 19.52
C GLY A 15 -19.70 0.87 18.08
N PRO A 16 -20.60 0.91 17.07
CA PRO A 16 -20.21 0.93 15.67
C PRO A 16 -19.47 2.23 15.33
N ARG A 17 -18.30 2.10 14.70
CA ARG A 17 -17.57 3.26 14.18
C ARG A 17 -18.26 3.76 12.92
N GLU A 18 -18.81 4.97 12.97
CA GLU A 18 -19.59 5.49 11.88
C GLU A 18 -18.73 6.27 10.87
N LYS A 19 -18.68 5.76 9.64
CA LYS A 19 -18.29 6.50 8.46
C LYS A 19 -19.11 6.00 7.29
N SER A 20 -19.70 6.92 6.52
CA SER A 20 -20.54 6.52 5.40
C SER A 20 -19.74 5.78 4.34
N GLN A 21 -20.34 4.75 3.75
CA GLN A 21 -19.75 4.01 2.64
C GLN A 21 -19.35 4.95 1.49
N LYS A 22 -20.17 5.98 1.23
CA LYS A 22 -19.87 7.00 0.23
C LYS A 22 -18.56 7.73 0.53
N ALA A 23 -18.34 8.17 1.77
CA ALA A 23 -17.10 8.85 2.15
C ALA A 23 -15.88 7.94 1.99
N ILE A 24 -15.99 6.67 2.40
CA ILE A 24 -14.92 5.67 2.24
C ILE A 24 -14.60 5.46 0.75
N GLN A 25 -15.62 5.27 -0.08
CA GLN A 25 -15.45 5.09 -1.53
C GLN A 25 -14.87 6.32 -2.22
N ASP A 26 -15.27 7.52 -1.81
CA ASP A 26 -14.75 8.77 -2.36
C ASP A 26 -13.25 8.94 -2.04
N GLU A 27 -12.80 8.54 -0.83
CA GLU A 27 -11.38 8.51 -0.47
C GLU A 27 -10.60 7.45 -1.26
N ILE A 28 -11.12 6.22 -1.36
CA ILE A 28 -10.49 5.14 -2.16
C ILE A 28 -10.37 5.59 -3.62
N ARG A 29 -11.42 6.21 -4.19
CA ARG A 29 -11.38 6.76 -5.55
C ARG A 29 -10.25 7.77 -5.70
N SER A 30 -10.03 8.62 -4.69
CA SER A 30 -8.93 9.58 -4.72
C SER A 30 -7.56 8.91 -4.76
N VAL A 31 -7.37 7.80 -4.03
CA VAL A 31 -6.11 7.02 -4.06
C VAL A 31 -5.92 6.37 -5.41
N ILE A 32 -6.94 5.70 -5.96
CA ILE A 32 -6.87 5.08 -7.30
C ILE A 32 -6.52 6.11 -8.37
N ARG A 33 -7.16 7.28 -8.34
CA ARG A 33 -6.84 8.37 -9.28
C ARG A 33 -5.39 8.82 -9.18
N GLN A 34 -4.84 8.89 -7.97
CA GLN A 34 -3.43 9.24 -7.79
C GLN A 34 -2.48 8.14 -8.26
N ILE A 35 -2.81 6.87 -8.05
CA ILE A 35 -2.05 5.74 -8.60
C ILE A 35 -2.01 5.83 -10.14
N THR A 36 -3.14 6.09 -10.79
CA THR A 36 -3.14 6.30 -12.25
C THR A 36 -2.33 7.52 -12.65
N ALA A 37 -2.40 8.60 -11.87
CA ALA A 37 -1.62 9.80 -12.12
C ALA A 37 -0.11 9.60 -11.92
N THR A 38 0.34 8.62 -11.12
CA THR A 38 1.79 8.43 -10.93
C THR A 38 2.49 8.06 -12.22
N VAL A 39 1.81 7.38 -13.13
CA VAL A 39 2.35 6.98 -14.44
C VAL A 39 2.89 8.17 -15.25
N THR A 40 2.44 9.41 -14.99
CA THR A 40 2.94 10.59 -15.73
C THR A 40 4.35 11.03 -15.34
N PHE A 41 4.88 10.56 -14.21
CA PHE A 41 6.21 10.94 -13.71
C PHE A 41 7.12 9.75 -13.41
N LEU A 42 6.62 8.51 -13.55
CA LEU A 42 7.44 7.30 -13.41
C LEU A 42 8.23 7.04 -14.69
N PRO A 43 9.44 6.47 -14.59
CA PRO A 43 10.20 6.01 -15.75
C PRO A 43 9.39 5.03 -16.63
N LEU A 44 9.67 5.05 -17.93
CA LEU A 44 9.01 4.15 -18.88
C LEU A 44 9.56 2.73 -18.73
N LEU A 45 8.67 1.74 -18.67
CA LEU A 45 9.07 0.33 -18.67
C LEU A 45 9.20 -0.16 -20.12
N GLU A 46 10.44 -0.43 -20.55
CA GLU A 46 10.74 -0.84 -21.93
C GLU A 46 10.67 -2.36 -22.17
N SER A 47 10.47 -3.14 -21.11
CA SER A 47 10.45 -4.61 -21.18
C SER A 47 9.28 -5.19 -20.40
N ALA A 48 8.90 -6.42 -20.74
CA ALA A 48 7.88 -7.16 -20.00
C ALA A 48 8.33 -7.35 -18.55
N CYS A 49 7.47 -6.97 -17.61
CA CYS A 49 7.71 -7.08 -16.18
C CYS A 49 6.83 -8.18 -15.58
N ALA A 50 7.34 -8.86 -14.56
CA ALA A 50 6.54 -9.62 -13.62
C ALA A 50 6.23 -8.75 -12.40
N PHE A 51 5.29 -9.18 -11.57
CA PHE A 51 5.04 -8.54 -10.28
C PHE A 51 5.00 -9.60 -9.19
N ASP A 52 5.50 -9.21 -8.01
CA ASP A 52 5.42 -9.99 -6.79
C ASP A 52 4.53 -9.25 -5.79
N LEU A 53 3.80 -10.01 -4.98
CA LEU A 53 2.99 -9.48 -3.89
C LEU A 53 3.59 -9.92 -2.56
N LEU A 54 4.12 -8.95 -1.82
CA LEU A 54 4.70 -9.17 -0.49
C LEU A 54 3.73 -8.71 0.59
N ILE A 55 3.47 -9.58 1.57
CA ILE A 55 2.67 -9.24 2.75
C ILE A 55 3.59 -9.22 3.97
N TYR A 56 3.79 -8.04 4.52
CA TYR A 56 4.54 -7.86 5.77
C TYR A 56 3.57 -8.08 6.94
N THR A 57 3.90 -9.05 7.81
CA THR A 57 3.06 -9.44 8.94
C THR A 57 3.84 -9.32 10.25
N ASP A 58 3.15 -9.50 11.37
CA ASP A 58 3.81 -9.60 12.68
C ASP A 58 4.76 -10.82 12.69
N LYS A 59 5.91 -10.67 13.35
CA LYS A 59 7.02 -11.65 13.29
C LYS A 59 6.67 -13.04 13.83
N ASP A 60 5.64 -13.13 14.66
CA ASP A 60 5.17 -14.33 15.34
C ASP A 60 4.00 -15.01 14.63
N LEU A 61 3.59 -14.50 13.47
CA LEU A 61 2.51 -15.11 12.69
C LEU A 61 3.00 -16.39 11.99
N ALA A 62 2.29 -17.49 12.20
CA ALA A 62 2.58 -18.74 11.51
C ALA A 62 2.32 -18.61 10.00
N VAL A 63 3.32 -18.94 9.19
CA VAL A 63 3.22 -18.89 7.72
C VAL A 63 2.30 -20.02 7.23
N PRO A 64 1.22 -19.72 6.49
CA PRO A 64 0.33 -20.75 5.96
C PRO A 64 1.06 -21.65 4.96
N ALA A 65 0.67 -22.93 4.86
CA ALA A 65 1.39 -23.93 4.06
C ALA A 65 1.58 -23.63 2.56
N LYS A 66 0.79 -22.73 1.98
CA LYS A 66 0.91 -22.30 0.56
C LYS A 66 1.72 -21.01 0.39
N TRP A 67 2.21 -20.44 1.47
CA TRP A 67 3.00 -19.23 1.51
C TRP A 67 4.42 -19.58 1.97
N GLU A 68 5.36 -18.71 1.63
CA GLU A 68 6.75 -18.83 2.04
C GLU A 68 7.24 -17.54 2.69
N GLU A 69 8.25 -17.64 3.55
CA GLU A 69 8.96 -16.48 4.06
C GLU A 69 9.88 -15.93 2.95
N SER A 70 9.69 -14.67 2.60
CA SER A 70 10.54 -13.96 1.64
C SER A 70 11.38 -12.89 2.32
N GLY A 71 12.59 -12.65 1.81
CA GLY A 71 13.37 -11.48 2.17
C GLY A 71 12.73 -10.17 1.68
N PRO A 72 13.15 -9.00 2.22
CA PRO A 72 12.67 -7.72 1.73
C PRO A 72 13.18 -7.45 0.31
N GLN A 73 12.28 -7.06 -0.59
CA GLN A 73 12.62 -6.69 -1.96
C GLN A 73 12.84 -5.17 -2.04
N PHE A 74 14.02 -4.71 -1.61
CA PHE A 74 14.37 -3.30 -1.64
C PHE A 74 14.80 -2.84 -3.04
N ILE A 75 14.33 -1.65 -3.44
CA ILE A 75 14.76 -1.00 -4.68
C ILE A 75 15.96 -0.11 -4.35
N ALA A 76 17.15 -0.49 -4.83
CA ALA A 76 18.35 0.34 -4.67
C ALA A 76 18.21 1.66 -5.45
N ASN A 77 18.66 2.77 -4.85
CA ASN A 77 18.58 4.12 -5.43
C ASN A 77 17.15 4.52 -5.86
N SER A 78 16.16 4.22 -5.01
CA SER A 78 14.78 4.60 -5.26
C SER A 78 14.49 6.04 -4.88
N GLU A 79 13.59 6.67 -5.63
CA GLU A 79 12.83 7.84 -5.19
C GLU A 79 11.44 7.40 -4.70
N GLU A 80 10.92 8.09 -3.69
CA GLU A 80 9.63 7.78 -3.09
C GLU A 80 8.64 8.93 -3.25
N VAL A 81 7.43 8.59 -3.67
CA VAL A 81 6.30 9.52 -3.76
C VAL A 81 5.18 9.02 -2.87
N ARG A 82 4.84 9.81 -1.85
CA ARG A 82 3.72 9.53 -0.96
C ARG A 82 2.42 10.00 -1.60
N LEU A 83 1.46 9.08 -1.68
CA LEU A 83 0.11 9.34 -2.16
C LEU A 83 -0.83 9.57 -0.96
N ARG A 84 -2.09 9.88 -1.26
CA ARG A 84 -3.14 10.02 -0.27
C ARG A 84 -3.36 8.70 0.48
N SER A 85 -3.73 8.84 1.74
CA SER A 85 -4.26 7.76 2.56
C SER A 85 -5.78 7.75 2.53
N PHE A 86 -6.38 6.61 2.87
CA PHE A 86 -7.81 6.51 3.18
C PHE A 86 -8.01 5.76 4.50
N THR A 87 -9.18 5.90 5.11
CA THR A 87 -9.50 5.14 6.32
C THR A 87 -10.95 4.67 6.36
N THR A 88 -11.16 3.48 6.90
CA THR A 88 -12.49 2.95 7.24
C THR A 88 -12.88 3.24 8.68
N THR A 89 -12.09 4.05 9.41
CA THR A 89 -12.08 4.21 10.88
C THR A 89 -11.51 3.02 11.65
N ILE A 90 -11.44 1.84 11.05
CA ILE A 90 -10.79 0.64 11.64
C ILE A 90 -9.38 0.48 11.07
N HIS A 91 -9.27 0.58 9.75
CA HIS A 91 -7.99 0.53 9.06
C HIS A 91 -7.70 1.90 8.47
N LYS A 92 -6.47 2.34 8.61
CA LYS A 92 -5.91 3.46 7.86
C LYS A 92 -4.84 2.91 6.93
N VAL A 93 -4.95 3.25 5.66
CA VAL A 93 -4.04 2.78 4.62
C VAL A 93 -3.27 3.97 4.08
N ASN A 94 -1.97 4.03 4.36
CA ASN A 94 -1.05 4.98 3.75
C ASN A 94 -0.49 4.36 2.46
N THR A 95 -0.32 5.18 1.43
CA THR A 95 0.14 4.68 0.12
C THR A 95 1.39 5.41 -0.32
N THR A 96 2.40 4.67 -0.77
CA THR A 96 3.67 5.19 -1.30
C THR A 96 4.06 4.42 -2.55
N VAL A 97 4.62 5.11 -3.54
CA VAL A 97 5.27 4.48 -4.70
C VAL A 97 6.77 4.74 -4.60
N ALA A 98 7.56 3.67 -4.59
CA ALA A 98 9.01 3.74 -4.70
C ALA A 98 9.39 3.25 -6.10
N TYR A 99 10.22 4.02 -6.82
CA TYR A 99 10.68 3.67 -8.15
C TYR A 99 12.19 3.93 -8.27
N LYS A 100 12.87 3.10 -9.04
CA LYS A 100 14.29 3.30 -9.32
C LYS A 100 14.44 4.53 -10.21
N LYS A 101 15.31 5.46 -9.82
CA LYS A 101 15.67 6.58 -10.68
C LYS A 101 16.50 6.06 -11.86
N ASP A 102 16.22 6.54 -13.06
CA ASP A 102 17.14 6.33 -14.18
C ASP A 102 18.48 6.98 -13.81
N SER A 103 19.57 6.24 -13.98
CA SER A 103 20.89 6.84 -13.92
C SER A 103 20.96 7.85 -15.06
N VAL A 104 20.95 9.14 -14.73
CA VAL A 104 21.32 10.18 -15.68
C VAL A 104 22.72 9.82 -16.20
N PRO A 105 22.95 9.79 -17.52
CA PRO A 105 24.30 9.60 -18.05
C PRO A 105 25.26 10.69 -17.57
#